data_AF-A0A315VT25-F1
#
_entry.id   AF-A0A315VT25-F1
#
_cell.length_a   1.000
_cell.length_b   1.000
_cell.length_c   1.000
_cell.angle_alpha   90.00
_cell.angle_beta   90.00
_cell.angle_gamma   90.00
#
_symmetry.space_group_name_H-M   'P 1'
#
loop_
_entity.id
_entity.type
_entity.pdbx_description
1 polymer ?
#
loop_
_entity_poly.entity_id
_entity_poly.type
_entity_poly.pdbx_seq_one_letter_code
_entity_poly.pdbx_strand_id
1 'polypeptide(L)'
;MFCEKAIELIRELHRVSDGQLPAFNEDGLRQVLQEMEALYEQNQADVSEAKAAGRADLIPSIKLRHCCLLRNRRCVVAYLYDRLLRIRALRWEYGSVLPANVRFHMSAEEVQWFGQYKKSLASFMRSIGGQEGLDVTQDMKPPKSLYIQVRCLKDHGEFEIDDGTVILLKKNSQHFLPRWKCEQLIRQGVLEHVMSAGGHGGSHHLPQQRPQRCDLVLQLVVLLLCLFLPQLCDLQRSQQLRILKVQLLQCTARLVAPLHLDRTRGQNGPVGRRQQNHRLTCSFSCCTLSCSTLRSALSCTSRLAACCCSAASALSNCS
;
A
#
# COMPACT_ATOMS: atom_id res chain seq x y z
N MET A 1 0.82 8.56 -31.14
CA MET A 1 1.72 9.44 -30.37
C MET A 1 2.57 8.59 -29.42
N PHE A 2 3.62 9.14 -28.83
CA PHE A 2 4.42 8.43 -27.81
C PHE A 2 3.60 8.12 -26.56
N CYS A 3 3.99 7.10 -25.82
CA CYS A 3 3.45 6.73 -24.51
C CYS A 3 1.98 6.27 -24.48
N GLU A 4 1.34 6.05 -25.63
CA GLU A 4 -0.07 5.63 -25.67
C GLU A 4 -0.28 4.27 -25.00
N LYS A 5 0.60 3.30 -25.28
CA LYS A 5 0.56 1.96 -24.67
C LYS A 5 0.73 1.99 -23.16
N ALA A 6 1.60 2.88 -22.68
CA ALA A 6 1.81 3.04 -21.25
C ALA A 6 0.58 3.65 -20.54
N ILE A 7 -0.17 4.53 -21.23
CA ILE A 7 -1.42 5.09 -20.71
C ILE A 7 -2.56 4.06 -20.75
N GLU A 8 -2.61 3.22 -21.79
CA GLU A 8 -3.58 2.11 -21.88
C GLU A 8 -3.50 1.19 -20.65
N LEU A 9 -2.29 0.81 -20.21
CA LEU A 9 -2.08 0.01 -18.98
C LEU A 9 -2.68 0.67 -17.73
N ILE A 10 -2.53 1.99 -17.58
CA ILE A 10 -3.09 2.72 -16.44
C ILE A 10 -4.61 2.81 -16.52
N ARG A 11 -5.15 3.06 -17.72
CA ARG A 11 -6.60 3.11 -17.94
C ARG A 11 -7.25 1.76 -17.67
N GLU A 12 -6.58 0.66 -18.03
CA GLU A 12 -7.03 -0.70 -17.72
C GLU A 12 -7.21 -0.88 -16.20
N LEU A 13 -6.19 -0.55 -15.40
CA LEU A 13 -6.26 -0.67 -13.94
C LEU A 13 -7.34 0.22 -13.32
N HIS A 14 -7.54 1.42 -13.87
CA HIS A 14 -8.54 2.37 -13.38
C HIS A 14 -9.98 1.89 -13.62
N ARG A 15 -10.23 1.12 -14.68
CA ARG A 15 -11.56 0.58 -15.00
C ARG A 15 -11.98 -0.53 -14.03
N VAL A 16 -11.02 -1.23 -13.44
CA VAL A 16 -11.28 -2.38 -12.57
C VAL A 16 -11.56 -1.89 -11.15
N SER A 17 -12.73 -2.25 -10.63
CA SER A 17 -13.16 -1.91 -9.27
C SER A 17 -12.12 -2.25 -8.22
N ASP A 18 -12.02 -1.42 -7.19
CA ASP A 18 -11.01 -1.55 -6.14
C ASP A 18 -11.06 -2.93 -5.47
N GLY A 19 -9.95 -3.67 -5.51
CA GLY A 19 -9.78 -4.97 -4.84
C GLY A 19 -9.86 -6.18 -5.77
N GLN A 20 -10.33 -6.03 -7.02
CA GLN A 20 -10.19 -7.07 -8.03
C GLN A 20 -8.83 -7.00 -8.72
N LEU A 21 -8.20 -8.16 -8.92
CA LEU A 21 -6.93 -8.28 -9.64
C LEU A 21 -7.22 -8.64 -11.11
N PRO A 22 -6.99 -7.72 -12.07
CA PRO A 22 -7.10 -8.05 -13.49
C PRO A 22 -6.00 -9.03 -13.93
N ALA A 23 -6.18 -9.66 -15.09
CA ALA A 23 -5.13 -10.45 -15.71
C ALA A 23 -3.85 -9.62 -15.92
N PHE A 24 -2.68 -10.24 -15.82
CA PHE A 24 -1.43 -9.54 -16.06
C PHE A 24 -1.26 -9.27 -17.56
N ASN A 25 -1.17 -8.00 -17.95
CA ASN A 25 -1.00 -7.59 -19.33
C ASN A 25 0.47 -7.66 -19.79
N GLU A 26 0.97 -8.86 -20.08
CA GLU A 26 2.34 -9.08 -20.57
C GLU A 26 2.60 -8.38 -21.91
N ASP A 27 1.64 -8.44 -22.84
CA ASP A 27 1.80 -7.90 -24.19
C ASP A 27 1.88 -6.37 -24.17
N GLY A 28 1.01 -5.71 -23.39
CA GLY A 28 1.05 -4.26 -23.22
C GLY A 28 2.35 -3.80 -22.59
N LEU A 29 2.84 -4.51 -21.57
CA LEU A 29 4.15 -4.21 -20.95
C LEU A 29 5.30 -4.39 -21.95
N ARG A 30 5.29 -5.49 -22.73
CA ARG A 30 6.30 -5.76 -23.76
C ARG A 30 6.33 -4.65 -24.81
N GLN A 31 5.17 -4.20 -25.29
CA GLN A 31 5.07 -3.11 -26.27
C GLN A 31 5.67 -1.79 -25.73
N VAL A 32 5.41 -1.46 -24.45
CA VAL A 32 5.99 -0.26 -23.83
C VAL A 32 7.51 -0.38 -23.71
N LEU A 33 8.03 -1.55 -23.35
CA LEU A 33 9.46 -1.77 -23.24
C LEU A 33 10.17 -1.68 -24.61
N GLN A 34 9.55 -2.22 -25.67
CA GLN A 34 10.05 -2.07 -27.04
C GLN A 34 10.06 -0.61 -27.50
N GLU A 35 9.01 0.15 -27.19
CA GLU A 35 8.97 1.60 -27.46
C GLU A 35 10.09 2.32 -26.70
N MET A 36 10.34 1.96 -25.44
CA MET A 36 11.41 2.55 -24.63
C MET A 36 12.81 2.24 -25.19
N GLU A 37 13.03 1.01 -25.67
CA GLU A 37 14.30 0.62 -26.30
C GLU A 37 14.55 1.42 -27.58
N ALA A 38 13.57 1.46 -28.49
CA ALA A 38 13.66 2.23 -29.73
C ALA A 38 13.90 3.72 -29.47
N LEU A 39 13.19 4.31 -28.52
CA LEU A 39 13.39 5.70 -28.11
C LEU A 39 14.78 5.93 -27.53
N TYR A 40 15.30 5.00 -26.74
CA TYR A 40 16.62 5.10 -26.13
C TYR A 40 17.73 5.06 -27.18
N GLU A 41 17.67 4.12 -28.12
CA GLU A 41 18.66 3.98 -29.20
C GLU A 41 18.72 5.23 -30.09
N GLN A 42 17.56 5.70 -30.56
CA GLN A 42 17.47 6.93 -31.34
C GLN A 42 17.98 8.14 -30.55
N ASN A 43 17.67 8.20 -29.26
CA ASN A 43 18.13 9.29 -28.42
C ASN A 43 19.64 9.26 -28.19
N GLN A 44 20.23 8.07 -28.08
CA GLN A 44 21.68 7.90 -27.99
C GLN A 44 22.35 8.42 -29.27
N ALA A 45 21.87 7.99 -30.44
CA ALA A 45 22.46 8.36 -31.72
C ALA A 45 22.54 9.88 -31.88
N ASP A 46 21.44 10.59 -31.62
CA ASP A 46 21.39 12.04 -31.76
C ASP A 46 22.22 12.77 -30.68
N VAL A 47 22.35 12.20 -29.48
CA VAL A 47 23.26 12.74 -28.45
C VAL A 47 24.72 12.63 -28.91
N SER A 48 25.09 11.51 -29.54
CA SER A 48 26.42 11.31 -30.10
C SER A 48 26.70 12.29 -31.24
N GLU A 49 25.74 12.50 -32.14
CA GLU A 49 25.86 13.46 -33.24
C GLU A 49 25.92 14.91 -32.74
N ALA A 50 25.05 15.30 -31.80
CA ALA A 50 25.05 16.63 -31.20
C ALA A 50 26.41 16.96 -30.55
N LYS A 51 27.05 15.95 -29.93
CA LYS A 51 28.36 16.10 -29.30
C LYS A 51 29.51 16.15 -30.32
N ALA A 52 29.48 15.31 -31.34
CA ALA A 52 30.58 15.20 -32.31
C ALA A 52 30.57 16.34 -33.34
N ALA A 53 29.39 16.69 -33.85
CA ALA A 53 29.21 17.67 -34.93
C ALA A 53 28.69 19.03 -34.46
N GLY A 54 28.45 19.21 -33.15
CA GLY A 54 27.95 20.47 -32.59
C GLY A 54 26.51 20.81 -32.99
N ARG A 55 25.71 19.79 -33.36
CA ARG A 55 24.30 19.91 -33.80
C ARG A 55 23.35 20.24 -32.65
N ALA A 56 23.38 21.49 -32.18
CA ALA A 56 22.53 21.97 -31.09
C ALA A 56 21.01 21.97 -31.42
N ASP A 57 20.66 21.90 -32.71
CA ASP A 57 19.29 21.78 -33.21
C ASP A 57 18.62 20.45 -32.84
N LEU A 58 19.38 19.42 -32.50
CA LEU A 58 18.86 18.11 -32.05
C LEU A 58 18.41 18.12 -30.58
N ILE A 59 18.83 19.12 -29.79
CA ILE A 59 18.58 19.18 -28.35
C ILE A 59 17.08 19.13 -27.98
N PRO A 60 16.15 19.83 -28.68
CA PRO A 60 14.72 19.71 -28.40
C PRO A 60 14.17 18.29 -28.61
N SER A 61 14.56 17.62 -29.70
CA SER A 61 14.17 16.24 -29.99
C SER A 61 14.70 15.26 -28.95
N ILE A 62 15.94 15.48 -28.49
CA ILE A 62 16.55 14.69 -27.43
C ILE A 62 15.76 14.83 -26.11
N LYS A 63 15.43 16.06 -25.74
CA LYS A 63 14.63 16.34 -24.53
C LYS A 63 13.24 15.72 -24.61
N LEU A 64 12.59 15.79 -25.77
CA LEU A 64 11.28 15.18 -25.98
C LEU A 64 11.32 13.66 -25.74
N ARG A 65 12.24 12.94 -26.41
CA ARG A 65 12.37 11.48 -26.23
C ARG A 65 12.74 11.12 -24.79
N HIS A 66 13.62 11.90 -24.15
CA HIS A 66 13.95 11.70 -22.75
C HIS A 66 12.71 11.82 -21.84
N CYS A 67 11.87 12.83 -22.04
CA CYS A 67 10.61 12.98 -21.30
C CYS A 67 9.64 11.82 -21.54
N CYS A 68 9.53 11.33 -22.78
CA CYS A 68 8.72 10.15 -23.12
C CYS A 68 9.21 8.89 -22.38
N LEU A 69 10.52 8.65 -22.31
CA LEU A 69 11.10 7.54 -21.56
C LEU A 69 10.76 7.62 -20.06
N LEU A 70 10.88 8.80 -19.46
CA LEU A 70 10.51 9.02 -18.06
C LEU A 70 9.01 8.79 -17.83
N ARG A 71 8.16 9.19 -18.78
CA ARG A 71 6.72 8.97 -18.72
C ARG A 71 6.39 7.48 -18.79
N ASN A 72 6.95 6.75 -19.75
CA ASN A 72 6.76 5.30 -19.88
C ASN A 72 7.22 4.57 -18.62
N ARG A 73 8.40 4.89 -18.09
CA ARG A 73 8.90 4.35 -16.82
C ARG A 73 7.91 4.57 -15.67
N ARG A 74 7.40 5.79 -15.53
CA ARG A 74 6.47 6.14 -14.44
C ARG A 74 5.16 5.35 -14.55
N CYS A 75 4.61 5.22 -15.76
CA CYS A 75 3.40 4.45 -16.01
C CYS A 75 3.61 2.95 -15.73
N VAL A 76 4.71 2.36 -16.21
CA VAL A 76 5.04 0.95 -15.95
C VAL A 76 5.18 0.67 -14.46
N VAL A 77 5.95 1.50 -13.73
CA VAL A 77 6.14 1.34 -12.29
C VAL A 77 4.82 1.49 -11.54
N ALA A 78 3.98 2.47 -11.92
CA ALA A 78 2.67 2.64 -11.30
C ALA A 78 1.75 1.43 -11.55
N TYR A 79 1.75 0.89 -12.77
CA TYR A 79 0.98 -0.31 -13.11
C TYR A 79 1.40 -1.51 -12.25
N LEU A 80 2.69 -1.81 -12.19
CA LEU A 80 3.22 -2.91 -11.38
C LEU A 80 2.97 -2.71 -9.89
N TYR A 81 3.13 -1.48 -9.39
CA TYR A 81 2.94 -1.17 -7.98
C TYR A 81 1.48 -1.30 -7.54
N ASP A 82 0.52 -0.80 -8.32
CA ASP A 82 -0.90 -0.94 -8.02
C ASP A 82 -1.32 -2.41 -7.94
N ARG A 83 -0.85 -3.23 -8.90
CA ARG A 83 -1.07 -4.68 -8.86
C ARG A 83 -0.50 -5.33 -7.61
N LEU A 84 0.72 -4.97 -7.19
CA LEU A 84 1.31 -5.47 -5.94
C LEU A 84 0.50 -5.07 -4.71
N LEU A 85 -0.08 -3.87 -4.66
CA LEU A 85 -0.96 -3.44 -3.57
C LEU A 85 -2.24 -4.31 -3.51
N ARG A 86 -2.83 -4.62 -4.67
CA ARG A 86 -3.99 -5.53 -4.77
C ARG A 86 -3.63 -6.94 -4.32
N ILE A 87 -2.50 -7.48 -4.77
CA ILE A 87 -1.98 -8.80 -4.36
C ILE A 87 -1.71 -8.85 -2.85
N ARG A 88 -1.15 -7.78 -2.28
CA ARG A 88 -0.98 -7.65 -0.83
C ARG A 88 -2.32 -7.73 -0.11
N ALA A 89 -3.34 -7.00 -0.58
CA ALA A 89 -4.67 -7.01 0.01
C ALA A 89 -5.28 -8.43 -0.01
N LEU A 90 -5.09 -9.19 -1.09
CA LEU A 90 -5.56 -10.58 -1.19
C LEU A 90 -5.00 -11.48 -0.07
N ARG A 91 -3.76 -11.27 0.41
CA ARG A 91 -3.22 -12.00 1.57
C ARG A 91 -4.02 -11.73 2.85
N TRP A 92 -4.49 -10.50 3.03
CA TRP A 92 -5.27 -10.10 4.21
C TRP A 92 -6.74 -10.52 4.12
N GLU A 93 -7.25 -10.70 2.90
CA GLU A 93 -8.65 -11.10 2.65
C GLU A 93 -8.82 -12.63 2.63
N TYR A 94 -8.06 -13.36 1.81
CA TYR A 94 -8.20 -14.81 1.62
C TYR A 94 -7.27 -15.64 2.51
N GLY A 95 -6.15 -15.07 2.97
CA GLY A 95 -5.16 -15.78 3.76
C GLY A 95 -3.95 -16.26 2.94
N SER A 96 -3.25 -17.27 3.45
CA SER A 96 -1.97 -17.76 2.89
C SER A 96 -2.11 -18.53 1.57
N VAL A 97 -3.30 -19.05 1.29
CA VAL A 97 -3.64 -19.80 0.07
C VAL A 97 -4.68 -19.02 -0.71
N LEU A 98 -4.32 -18.65 -1.94
CA LEU A 98 -5.22 -17.92 -2.85
C LEU A 98 -5.99 -18.90 -3.74
N PRO A 99 -7.26 -18.60 -4.06
CA PRO A 99 -8.04 -19.33 -5.06
C PRO A 99 -7.33 -19.42 -6.42
N ALA A 100 -7.53 -20.53 -7.15
CA ALA A 100 -6.85 -20.79 -8.42
C ALA A 100 -7.15 -19.74 -9.50
N ASN A 101 -8.38 -19.23 -9.55
CA ASN A 101 -8.81 -18.18 -10.48
C ASN A 101 -8.06 -16.85 -10.26
N VAL A 102 -7.70 -16.53 -9.01
CA VAL A 102 -6.91 -15.33 -8.70
C VAL A 102 -5.46 -15.54 -9.11
N ARG A 103 -4.88 -16.71 -8.81
CA ARG A 103 -3.51 -17.05 -9.19
C ARG A 103 -3.30 -17.07 -10.69
N PHE A 104 -4.33 -17.44 -11.45
CA PHE A 104 -4.29 -17.45 -12.93
C PHE A 104 -4.08 -16.05 -13.53
N HIS A 105 -4.45 -14.98 -12.82
CA HIS A 105 -4.27 -13.60 -13.26
C HIS A 105 -2.93 -12.97 -12.83
N MET A 106 -2.07 -13.72 -12.14
CA MET A 106 -0.78 -13.26 -11.63
C MET A 106 0.36 -13.67 -12.57
N SER A 107 1.37 -12.83 -12.72
CA SER A 107 2.62 -13.25 -13.36
C SER A 107 3.43 -14.19 -12.45
N ALA A 108 4.40 -14.91 -13.01
CA ALA A 108 5.27 -15.80 -12.24
C ALA A 108 6.05 -15.05 -11.14
N GLU A 109 6.49 -13.84 -11.44
CA GLU A 109 7.22 -12.95 -10.52
C GLU A 109 6.31 -12.43 -9.42
N GLU A 110 5.05 -12.09 -9.74
CA GLU A 110 4.04 -11.71 -8.76
C GLU A 110 3.73 -12.85 -7.78
N VAL A 111 3.67 -14.10 -8.28
CA VAL A 111 3.51 -15.29 -7.44
C VAL A 111 4.71 -15.50 -6.53
N GLN A 112 5.93 -15.33 -7.05
CA GLN A 112 7.16 -15.40 -6.24
C GLN A 112 7.16 -14.31 -5.15
N TRP A 113 6.80 -13.07 -5.50
CA TRP A 113 6.70 -11.95 -4.56
C TRP A 113 5.69 -12.25 -3.45
N PHE A 114 4.50 -12.75 -3.81
CA PHE A 114 3.49 -13.16 -2.83
C PHE A 114 4.02 -14.24 -1.88
N GLY A 115 4.78 -15.20 -2.44
CA GLY A 115 5.48 -16.23 -1.68
C GLY A 115 6.50 -15.69 -0.67
N GLN A 116 7.22 -14.61 -1.00
CA GLN A 116 8.15 -13.95 -0.10
C GLN A 116 7.40 -13.12 0.96
N TYR A 117 6.39 -12.36 0.55
CA TYR A 117 5.58 -11.55 1.45
C TYR A 117 4.86 -12.40 2.51
N LYS A 118 4.28 -13.55 2.15
CA LYS A 118 3.65 -14.43 3.14
C LYS A 118 4.66 -15.02 4.14
N LYS A 119 5.90 -15.29 3.70
CA LYS A 119 6.98 -15.78 4.57
C LYS A 119 7.44 -14.70 5.55
N SER A 120 7.63 -13.46 5.08
CA SER A 120 8.01 -12.34 5.96
C SER A 120 6.91 -12.02 6.97
N LEU A 121 5.64 -12.01 6.56
CA LEU A 121 4.51 -11.83 7.46
C LEU A 121 4.44 -12.94 8.52
N ALA A 122 4.63 -14.20 8.13
CA ALA A 122 4.67 -15.31 9.09
C ALA A 122 5.84 -15.19 10.08
N SER A 123 7.01 -14.71 9.62
CA SER A 123 8.15 -14.43 10.50
C SER A 123 7.81 -13.32 11.50
N PHE A 124 7.13 -12.27 11.06
CA PHE A 124 6.68 -11.19 11.94
C PHE A 124 5.69 -11.70 12.98
N MET A 125 4.68 -12.47 12.59
CA MET A 125 3.69 -13.08 13.49
C MET A 125 4.32 -13.95 14.57
N ARG A 126 5.39 -14.68 14.24
CA ARG A 126 6.14 -15.48 15.23
C ARG A 126 7.00 -14.64 16.18
N SER A 127 7.38 -13.43 15.78
CA SER A 127 8.24 -12.55 16.60
C SER A 127 7.49 -11.80 17.70
N ILE A 128 6.16 -11.74 17.60
CA ILE A 128 5.26 -11.08 18.54
C ILE A 128 4.40 -12.14 19.25
N GLY A 129 3.82 -11.83 20.42
CA GLY A 129 2.94 -12.79 21.11
C GLY A 129 3.65 -13.84 21.97
N GLY A 130 4.93 -13.66 22.30
CA GLY A 130 5.65 -14.57 23.20
C GLY A 130 6.03 -15.88 22.52
N GLN A 131 5.83 -17.02 23.21
CA GLN A 131 6.25 -18.33 22.69
C GLN A 131 5.30 -18.90 21.62
N GLU A 132 4.03 -18.49 21.60
CA GLU A 132 3.03 -19.04 20.66
C GLU A 132 2.86 -18.23 19.37
N GLY A 133 3.43 -17.02 19.31
CA GLY A 133 3.17 -16.11 18.20
C GLY A 133 1.85 -15.35 18.35
N LEU A 134 1.59 -14.37 17.47
CA LEU A 134 0.28 -13.73 17.34
C LEU A 134 -0.11 -13.62 15.87
N ASP A 135 -1.22 -14.25 15.49
CA ASP A 135 -1.81 -14.11 14.15
C ASP A 135 -2.62 -12.81 14.02
N VAL A 136 -1.93 -11.75 13.62
CA VAL A 136 -2.53 -10.42 13.35
C VAL A 136 -3.48 -10.39 12.16
N THR A 137 -3.62 -11.49 11.40
CA THR A 137 -4.59 -11.54 10.30
C THR A 137 -5.97 -12.01 10.77
N GLN A 138 -6.12 -12.44 12.02
CA GLN A 138 -7.40 -12.85 12.60
C GLN A 138 -8.12 -11.67 13.30
N ASP A 139 -9.41 -11.85 13.63
CA ASP A 139 -10.16 -10.91 14.48
C ASP A 139 -10.29 -9.47 13.96
N MET A 140 -10.43 -9.29 12.65
CA MET A 140 -10.63 -7.97 12.02
C MET A 140 -11.91 -7.25 12.47
N LYS A 141 -12.84 -7.97 13.12
CA LYS A 141 -14.09 -7.43 13.66
C LYS A 141 -14.18 -7.80 15.13
N PRO A 142 -14.62 -6.86 16.01
CA PRO A 142 -14.83 -7.17 17.42
C PRO A 142 -15.67 -8.45 17.61
N PRO A 143 -15.25 -9.37 18.50
CA PRO A 143 -16.00 -10.58 18.76
C PRO A 143 -17.32 -10.24 19.46
N LYS A 144 -18.43 -10.77 18.94
CA LYS A 144 -19.78 -10.61 19.52
C LYS A 144 -20.19 -11.81 20.39
N SER A 145 -19.67 -12.99 20.06
CA SER A 145 -19.97 -14.25 20.70
C SER A 145 -18.78 -15.21 20.53
N LEU A 146 -18.60 -16.11 21.48
CA LEU A 146 -17.55 -17.15 21.45
C LEU A 146 -17.87 -18.26 20.44
N TYR A 147 -19.16 -18.63 20.34
CA TYR A 147 -19.67 -19.59 19.38
C TYR A 147 -20.57 -18.92 18.37
N ILE A 148 -20.61 -19.48 17.16
CA ILE A 148 -21.44 -19.02 16.06
C ILE A 148 -22.11 -20.20 15.36
N GLN A 149 -23.30 -19.97 14.82
CA GLN A 149 -23.96 -20.92 13.94
C GLN A 149 -23.51 -20.66 12.50
N VAL A 150 -22.95 -21.66 11.87
CA VAL A 150 -22.44 -21.58 10.49
C VAL A 150 -23.15 -22.56 9.58
N ARG A 151 -23.33 -22.17 8.32
CA ARG A 151 -23.84 -23.02 7.25
C ARG A 151 -22.71 -23.29 6.24
N CYS A 152 -22.54 -24.53 5.86
CA CYS A 152 -21.60 -24.91 4.81
C CYS A 152 -22.16 -24.59 3.43
N LEU A 153 -21.42 -23.83 2.61
CA LEU A 153 -21.79 -23.52 1.24
C LEU A 153 -21.26 -24.56 0.23
N LYS A 154 -20.21 -25.29 0.62
CA LYS A 154 -19.51 -26.29 -0.19
C LYS A 154 -19.11 -27.47 0.69
N ASP A 155 -18.90 -28.64 0.09
CA ASP A 155 -18.31 -29.78 0.78
C ASP A 155 -16.84 -29.47 1.09
N HIS A 156 -16.45 -29.53 2.36
CA HIS A 156 -15.07 -29.29 2.81
C HIS A 156 -14.40 -30.55 3.35
N GLY A 157 -15.19 -31.57 3.70
CA GLY A 157 -14.69 -32.82 4.28
C GLY A 157 -14.59 -32.75 5.80
N GLU A 158 -13.63 -33.48 6.35
CA GLU A 158 -13.40 -33.60 7.80
C GLU A 158 -12.75 -32.33 8.35
N PHE A 159 -13.32 -31.81 9.44
CA PHE A 159 -12.88 -30.61 10.12
C PHE A 159 -12.65 -30.89 11.59
N GLU A 160 -11.40 -30.77 12.03
CA GLU A 160 -10.99 -31.09 13.40
C GLU A 160 -10.95 -29.83 14.28
N ILE A 161 -11.60 -29.91 15.44
CA ILE A 161 -11.51 -28.93 16.53
C ILE A 161 -10.35 -29.35 17.45
N ASP A 162 -9.75 -28.40 18.17
CA ASP A 162 -8.61 -28.63 19.06
C ASP A 162 -8.88 -29.68 20.17
N ASP A 163 -10.15 -29.92 20.50
CA ASP A 163 -10.57 -30.99 21.41
C ASP A 163 -10.48 -32.40 20.78
N GLY A 164 -9.96 -32.52 19.55
CA GLY A 164 -9.86 -33.76 18.76
C GLY A 164 -11.18 -34.22 18.13
N THR A 165 -12.24 -33.43 18.24
CA THR A 165 -13.54 -33.75 17.64
C THR A 165 -13.51 -33.45 16.14
N VAL A 166 -13.78 -34.48 15.33
CA VAL A 166 -13.86 -34.36 13.87
C VAL A 166 -15.31 -34.20 13.43
N ILE A 167 -15.58 -33.14 12.68
CA ILE A 167 -16.91 -32.79 12.16
C ILE A 167 -16.88 -32.83 10.64
N LEU A 168 -17.84 -33.53 10.04
CA LEU A 168 -17.94 -33.62 8.59
C LEU A 168 -18.75 -32.44 8.02
N LEU A 169 -18.07 -31.53 7.33
CA LEU A 169 -18.66 -30.35 6.70
C LEU A 169 -19.19 -30.69 5.30
N LYS A 170 -20.47 -31.07 5.23
CA LYS A 170 -21.22 -31.25 3.97
C LYS A 170 -21.94 -29.99 3.53
N LYS A 171 -22.12 -29.78 2.23
CA LYS A 171 -22.89 -28.67 1.66
C LYS A 171 -24.28 -28.58 2.30
N ASN A 172 -24.71 -27.37 2.61
CA ASN A 172 -25.97 -27.01 3.29
C ASN A 172 -26.16 -27.55 4.71
N SER A 173 -25.17 -28.27 5.29
CA SER A 173 -25.21 -28.62 6.71
C SER A 173 -24.98 -27.38 7.59
N GLN A 174 -25.53 -27.39 8.80
CA GLN A 174 -25.35 -26.32 9.78
C GLN A 174 -24.67 -26.87 11.02
N HIS A 175 -23.74 -26.10 11.57
CA HIS A 175 -22.95 -26.48 12.73
C HIS A 175 -22.85 -25.31 13.70
N PHE A 176 -22.75 -25.61 14.99
CA PHE A 176 -22.51 -24.61 16.03
C PHE A 176 -21.08 -24.77 16.53
N LEU A 177 -20.21 -23.85 16.13
CA LEU A 177 -18.76 -24.01 16.25
C LEU A 177 -18.13 -22.78 16.92
N PRO A 178 -16.95 -22.95 17.56
CA PRO A 178 -16.17 -21.82 18.04
C PRO A 178 -15.83 -20.85 16.91
N ARG A 179 -16.02 -19.56 17.15
CA ARG A 179 -15.85 -18.52 16.12
C ARG A 179 -14.43 -18.47 15.58
N TRP A 180 -13.44 -18.51 16.47
CA TRP A 180 -12.02 -18.36 16.14
C TRP A 180 -11.55 -19.41 15.11
N LYS A 181 -12.08 -20.64 15.17
CA LYS A 181 -11.77 -21.70 14.19
C LYS A 181 -12.48 -21.51 12.85
N CYS A 182 -13.67 -20.91 12.86
CA CYS A 182 -14.50 -20.72 11.66
C CYS A 182 -14.07 -19.52 10.81
N GLU A 183 -13.39 -18.52 11.38
CA GLU A 183 -13.12 -17.25 10.68
C GLU A 183 -12.40 -17.44 9.34
N GLN A 184 -11.43 -18.35 9.27
CA GLN A 184 -10.68 -18.62 8.04
C GLN A 184 -11.58 -19.21 6.96
N LEU A 185 -12.41 -20.21 7.31
CA LEU A 185 -13.33 -20.85 6.37
C LEU A 185 -14.46 -19.93 5.91
N ILE A 186 -14.88 -18.99 6.77
CA ILE A 186 -15.84 -17.95 6.41
C ILE A 186 -15.24 -17.02 5.35
N ARG A 187 -13.99 -16.58 5.52
CA ARG A 187 -13.31 -15.70 4.55
C ARG A 187 -13.08 -16.39 3.20
N GLN A 188 -12.81 -17.69 3.21
CA GLN A 188 -12.67 -18.49 2.00
C GLN A 188 -14.01 -18.76 1.28
N GLY A 189 -15.15 -18.41 1.90
CA GLY A 189 -16.48 -18.67 1.36
C GLY A 189 -16.88 -20.14 1.40
N VAL A 190 -16.29 -20.92 2.32
CA VAL A 190 -16.69 -22.30 2.61
C VAL A 190 -17.86 -22.30 3.60
N LEU A 191 -17.82 -21.43 4.60
CA LEU A 191 -18.84 -21.26 5.63
C LEU A 191 -19.52 -19.89 5.52
N GLU A 192 -20.79 -19.84 5.88
CA GLU A 192 -21.58 -18.62 6.03
C GLU A 192 -22.06 -18.51 7.49
N HIS A 193 -21.93 -17.33 8.10
CA HIS A 193 -22.46 -17.09 9.44
C HIS A 193 -23.97 -16.85 9.39
N VAL A 194 -24.75 -17.74 10.01
CA VAL A 194 -26.20 -17.62 10.12
C VAL A 194 -26.51 -16.68 11.28
N MET A 195 -26.87 -15.43 10.98
CA MET A 195 -27.40 -14.52 12.00
C MET A 195 -28.84 -14.96 12.32
N SER A 196 -29.06 -15.50 13.52
CA SER A 196 -30.42 -15.84 13.96
C SER A 196 -31.27 -14.57 13.97
N ALA A 197 -32.41 -14.61 13.28
CA ALA A 197 -33.28 -13.48 13.01
C ALA A 197 -33.93 -12.97 14.31
N GLY A 198 -33.30 -11.99 14.94
CA GLY A 198 -33.85 -11.20 16.04
C GLY A 198 -33.62 -9.72 15.77
N GLY A 199 -34.51 -9.10 14.99
CA GLY A 199 -34.64 -7.64 14.88
C GLY A 199 -33.78 -6.97 13.81
N HIS A 200 -34.47 -6.42 12.80
CA HIS A 200 -34.01 -5.50 11.74
C HIS A 200 -33.20 -6.14 10.60
N GLY A 201 -33.96 -6.57 9.58
CA GLY A 201 -33.47 -6.81 8.24
C GLY A 201 -32.91 -5.52 7.64
N GLY A 202 -31.59 -5.41 7.64
CA GLY A 202 -30.84 -4.67 6.66
C GLY A 202 -29.82 -5.65 6.08
N SER A 203 -29.91 -5.93 4.77
CA SER A 203 -28.79 -6.51 4.02
C SER A 203 -27.62 -5.54 4.11
N HIS A 204 -26.86 -5.63 5.19
CA HIS A 204 -25.60 -4.96 5.32
C HIS A 204 -24.55 -5.78 4.58
N HIS A 205 -24.55 -5.69 3.25
CA HIS A 205 -23.28 -5.48 2.54
C HIS A 205 -22.74 -4.11 2.99
N LEU A 206 -22.26 -4.06 4.25
CA LEU A 206 -21.48 -2.92 4.71
C LEU A 206 -20.14 -2.97 3.99
N PRO A 207 -19.71 -1.85 3.40
CA PRO A 207 -18.54 -1.83 2.57
C PRO A 207 -17.36 -2.29 3.40
N GLN A 208 -16.54 -3.13 2.77
CA GLN A 208 -15.25 -3.58 3.24
C GLN A 208 -14.42 -2.35 3.61
N GLN A 209 -14.50 -1.91 4.87
CA GLN A 209 -13.73 -0.79 5.38
C GLN A 209 -12.27 -1.25 5.45
N ARG A 210 -11.59 -1.05 4.33
CA ARG A 210 -10.14 -1.14 4.23
C ARG A 210 -9.51 -0.08 5.14
N PRO A 211 -8.27 -0.27 5.58
CA PRO A 211 -7.52 0.73 6.34
C PRO A 211 -7.18 1.93 5.43
N GLN A 212 -8.15 2.79 5.13
CA GLN A 212 -8.04 3.91 4.20
C GLN A 212 -7.03 4.98 4.64
N ARG A 213 -6.60 4.98 5.91
CA ARG A 213 -5.76 6.05 6.46
C ARG A 213 -4.26 5.87 6.21
N CYS A 214 -3.77 4.64 6.04
CA CYS A 214 -2.36 4.41 5.71
C CYS A 214 -2.08 4.48 4.21
N ASP A 215 -3.08 4.17 3.37
CA ASP A 215 -2.96 4.27 1.91
C ASP A 215 -2.94 5.72 1.42
N LEU A 216 -3.66 6.65 2.06
CA LEU A 216 -3.64 8.06 1.64
C LEU A 216 -2.26 8.69 1.79
N VAL A 217 -1.53 8.37 2.87
CA VAL A 217 -0.19 8.91 3.13
C VAL A 217 0.82 8.31 2.15
N LEU A 218 0.73 7.01 1.86
CA LEU A 218 1.62 6.35 0.89
C LEU A 218 1.31 6.79 -0.55
N GLN A 219 0.03 6.96 -0.89
CA GLN A 219 -0.41 7.55 -2.16
C GLN A 219 0.04 9.01 -2.28
N LEU A 220 -0.04 9.82 -1.21
CA LEU A 220 0.49 11.19 -1.21
C LEU A 220 2.01 11.19 -1.37
N VAL A 221 2.73 10.31 -0.69
CA VAL A 221 4.21 10.23 -0.79
C VAL A 221 4.62 9.77 -2.18
N VAL A 222 3.92 8.82 -2.79
CA VAL A 222 4.17 8.41 -4.18
C VAL A 222 3.75 9.53 -5.15
N LEU A 223 2.65 10.24 -4.93
CA LEU A 223 2.28 11.41 -5.74
C LEU A 223 3.34 12.51 -5.63
N LEU A 224 3.80 12.82 -4.42
CA LEU A 224 4.83 13.82 -4.14
C LEU A 224 6.16 13.42 -4.76
N LEU A 225 6.62 12.19 -4.55
CA LEU A 225 7.86 11.70 -5.16
C LEU A 225 7.75 11.69 -6.69
N CYS A 226 6.64 11.22 -7.24
CA CYS A 226 6.50 11.12 -8.68
C CYS A 226 6.20 12.48 -9.36
N LEU A 227 5.54 13.44 -8.71
CA LEU A 227 5.30 14.79 -9.27
C LEU A 227 6.49 15.73 -9.07
N PHE A 228 7.20 15.65 -7.93
CA PHE A 228 8.29 16.58 -7.63
C PHE A 228 9.69 16.09 -8.02
N LEU A 229 10.00 14.79 -8.07
CA LEU A 229 11.33 14.36 -8.53
C LEU A 229 11.66 14.76 -9.98
N PRO A 230 10.72 14.71 -10.95
CA PRO A 230 11.02 15.13 -12.31
C PRO A 230 11.34 16.63 -12.41
N GLN A 231 10.61 17.48 -11.67
CA GLN A 231 10.87 18.94 -11.66
C GLN A 231 12.15 19.32 -10.92
N LEU A 232 12.63 18.49 -10.00
CA LEU A 232 13.90 18.69 -9.30
C LEU A 232 15.13 18.25 -10.11
N CYS A 233 14.96 17.42 -11.15
CA CYS A 233 16.07 17.03 -12.03
C CYS A 233 16.43 18.10 -13.07
N ASP A 234 15.52 19.02 -13.43
CA ASP A 234 15.81 20.10 -14.38
C ASP A 234 16.49 21.33 -13.74
N LEU A 235 16.56 21.42 -12.40
CA LEU A 235 17.17 22.55 -11.69
C LEU A 235 18.50 22.19 -11.02
N GLN A 236 19.44 21.69 -11.80
CA GLN A 236 20.79 21.35 -11.33
C GLN A 236 21.70 22.59 -11.24
N ARG A 237 21.46 23.53 -10.30
CA ARG A 237 22.45 24.59 -10.01
C ARG A 237 22.42 25.30 -8.66
N SER A 238 21.93 24.71 -7.55
CA SER A 238 22.13 25.34 -6.24
C SER A 238 22.44 24.35 -5.10
N GLN A 239 23.52 24.63 -4.36
CA GLN A 239 23.97 23.91 -3.16
C GLN A 239 22.86 23.78 -2.09
N GLN A 240 21.92 24.73 -2.04
CA GLN A 240 20.80 24.69 -1.10
C GLN A 240 19.82 23.52 -1.35
N LEU A 241 19.71 23.02 -2.60
CA LEU A 241 18.81 21.92 -2.93
C LEU A 241 19.31 20.57 -2.40
N ARG A 242 20.62 20.39 -2.20
CA ARG A 242 21.18 19.16 -1.60
C ARG A 242 20.77 19.04 -0.13
N ILE A 243 20.75 20.16 0.61
CA ILE A 243 20.30 20.21 2.00
C ILE A 243 18.80 19.88 2.08
N LEU A 244 18.00 20.45 1.16
CA LEU A 244 16.57 20.18 1.10
C LEU A 244 16.27 18.71 0.74
N LYS A 245 17.05 18.09 -0.14
CA LYS A 245 16.93 16.67 -0.53
C LYS A 245 17.27 15.75 0.65
N VAL A 246 18.33 16.08 1.40
CA VAL A 246 18.71 15.35 2.63
C VAL A 246 17.65 15.52 3.72
N GLN A 247 17.08 16.72 3.89
CA GLN A 247 16.01 16.98 4.86
C GLN A 247 14.70 16.26 4.49
N LEU A 248 14.32 16.21 3.21
CA LEU A 248 13.15 15.46 2.74
C LEU A 248 13.35 13.95 2.90
N LEU A 249 14.53 13.43 2.59
CA LEU A 249 14.90 12.02 2.81
C LEU A 249 14.95 11.66 4.31
N GLN A 250 15.40 12.57 5.18
CA GLN A 250 15.38 12.38 6.62
C GLN A 250 13.96 12.46 7.21
N CYS A 251 13.09 13.31 6.66
CA CYS A 251 11.67 13.37 7.04
C CYS A 251 10.90 12.12 6.61
N THR A 252 11.14 11.60 5.39
CA THR A 252 10.52 10.34 4.95
C THR A 252 11.07 9.14 5.73
N ALA A 253 12.36 9.11 6.08
CA ALA A 253 12.92 8.07 6.96
C ALA A 253 12.32 8.09 8.37
N ARG A 254 12.04 9.27 8.95
CA ARG A 254 11.37 9.38 10.27
C ARG A 254 9.89 9.01 10.26
N LEU A 255 9.22 9.12 9.11
CA LEU A 255 7.84 8.68 8.92
C LEU A 255 7.71 7.15 8.74
N VAL A 256 8.80 6.47 8.38
CA VAL A 256 8.84 5.02 8.09
C VAL A 256 9.57 4.21 9.18
N ALA A 257 10.26 4.88 10.12
CA ALA A 257 10.91 4.21 11.24
C ALA A 257 9.86 3.59 12.20
N PRO A 258 9.99 2.31 12.58
CA PRO A 258 9.19 1.75 13.65
C PRO A 258 9.56 2.46 14.96
N LEU A 259 8.54 2.89 15.71
CA LEU A 259 8.70 3.42 17.07
C LEU A 259 9.40 2.35 17.92
N HIS A 260 10.69 2.52 18.16
CA HIS A 260 11.37 1.84 19.26
C HIS A 260 10.73 2.35 20.55
N LEU A 261 9.95 1.51 21.23
CA LEU A 261 9.54 1.78 22.60
C LEU A 261 10.80 1.72 23.48
N ASP A 262 11.24 2.90 23.94
CA ASP A 262 12.23 3.00 25.00
C ASP A 262 11.68 2.37 26.29
N ARG A 263 12.35 1.33 26.75
CA ARG A 263 12.05 0.62 27.98
C ARG A 263 12.69 1.41 29.13
N THR A 264 11.98 2.36 29.71
CA THR A 264 12.43 3.04 30.93
C THR A 264 12.50 2.03 32.07
N ARG A 265 13.73 1.78 32.52
CA ARG A 265 14.11 0.99 33.70
C ARG A 265 13.50 1.65 34.95
N GLY A 266 12.51 1.02 35.57
CA GLY A 266 12.01 1.35 36.91
C GLY A 266 12.40 0.25 37.89
N GLN A 267 13.21 0.60 38.88
CA GLN A 267 13.69 -0.28 39.95
C GLN A 267 12.58 -0.64 40.97
N ASN A 268 12.81 -1.74 41.68
CA ASN A 268 11.99 -2.42 42.68
C ASN A 268 11.48 -1.55 43.86
N GLY A 269 10.31 -1.92 44.43
CA GLY A 269 9.91 -1.62 45.81
C GLY A 269 8.41 -1.88 46.11
N PRO A 270 8.00 -2.32 47.33
CA PRO A 270 6.96 -3.36 47.48
C PRO A 270 5.57 -2.90 47.98
N VAL A 271 4.58 -3.76 47.68
CA VAL A 271 3.33 -4.14 48.41
C VAL A 271 2.53 -3.08 49.18
N GLY A 272 1.24 -2.95 48.84
CA GLY A 272 0.21 -2.39 49.75
C GLY A 272 -1.20 -2.38 49.16
N ARG A 273 -2.12 -3.17 49.72
CA ARG A 273 -3.57 -3.14 49.45
C ARG A 273 -4.14 -1.74 49.76
N ARG A 274 -4.97 -1.20 48.87
CA ARG A 274 -6.12 -0.34 49.22
C ARG A 274 -7.11 -0.25 48.05
N GLN A 275 -8.35 -0.67 48.31
CA GLN A 275 -9.52 -0.27 47.53
C GLN A 275 -9.63 1.25 47.57
N GLN A 276 -9.70 1.90 46.40
CA GLN A 276 -10.28 3.23 46.27
C GLN A 276 -10.88 3.39 44.87
N ASN A 277 -12.19 3.64 44.86
CA ASN A 277 -12.95 4.09 43.72
C ASN A 277 -12.31 5.36 43.13
N HIS A 278 -11.78 5.27 41.91
CA HIS A 278 -11.58 6.45 41.08
C HIS A 278 -12.27 6.24 39.72
N ARG A 279 -13.34 7.04 39.52
CA ARG A 279 -13.86 7.39 38.21
C ARG A 279 -12.68 7.90 37.35
N LEU A 280 -12.26 7.11 36.38
CA LEU A 280 -11.41 7.58 35.29
C LEU A 280 -12.31 8.17 34.21
N THR A 281 -12.54 9.49 34.32
CA THR A 281 -12.80 10.33 33.16
C THR A 281 -11.60 10.22 32.24
N CYS A 282 -11.68 9.40 31.19
CA CYS A 282 -10.71 9.44 30.09
C CYS A 282 -10.91 10.74 29.32
N SER A 283 -10.13 11.76 29.70
CA SER A 283 -9.83 12.88 28.84
C SER A 283 -9.20 12.35 27.55
N PHE A 284 -9.99 12.36 26.47
CA PHE A 284 -9.49 12.26 25.10
C PHE A 284 -8.56 13.45 24.83
N SER A 285 -7.29 13.34 25.24
CA SER A 285 -6.23 14.11 24.60
C SER A 285 -5.91 13.40 23.30
N CYS A 286 -6.77 13.66 22.31
CA CYS A 286 -6.40 13.58 20.93
C CYS A 286 -5.08 14.35 20.80
N CYS A 287 -3.96 13.66 20.58
CA CYS A 287 -2.77 14.29 20.06
C CYS A 287 -3.14 14.83 18.67
N THR A 288 -3.72 16.02 18.67
CA THR A 288 -3.66 16.97 17.59
C THR A 288 -2.20 17.03 17.17
N LEU A 289 -1.84 16.33 16.10
CA LEU A 289 -0.79 16.79 15.21
C LEU A 289 -1.10 18.25 14.94
N SER A 290 -0.38 19.11 15.65
CA SER A 290 -0.86 20.46 15.89
C SER A 290 -1.06 21.14 14.54
N CYS A 291 -2.17 21.88 14.43
CA CYS A 291 -2.44 22.76 13.31
C CYS A 291 -1.26 23.73 13.04
N SER A 292 -0.33 23.88 13.98
CA SER A 292 0.91 24.64 13.83
C SER A 292 1.97 23.96 12.94
N THR A 293 2.04 22.62 12.88
CA THR A 293 2.99 21.88 12.02
C THR A 293 2.52 21.85 10.56
N LEU A 294 1.21 21.76 10.33
CA LEU A 294 0.63 21.90 9.00
C LEU A 294 0.63 23.36 8.53
N ARG A 295 0.35 24.33 9.41
CA ARG A 295 0.49 25.77 9.09
C ARG A 295 1.93 26.17 8.87
N SER A 296 2.91 25.61 9.58
CA SER A 296 4.32 25.90 9.33
C SER A 296 4.77 25.28 8.00
N ALA A 297 4.34 24.06 7.66
CA ALA A 297 4.57 23.45 6.34
C ALA A 297 3.91 24.24 5.20
N LEU A 298 2.66 24.71 5.37
CA LEU A 298 1.94 25.54 4.39
C LEU A 298 2.47 26.99 4.33
N SER A 299 2.99 27.53 5.44
CA SER A 299 3.67 28.83 5.48
C SER A 299 5.06 28.77 4.84
N CYS A 300 5.75 27.62 4.94
CA CYS A 300 7.00 27.36 4.25
C CYS A 300 6.76 27.21 2.75
N THR A 301 5.73 26.50 2.31
CA THR A 301 5.42 26.37 0.87
C THR A 301 4.94 27.67 0.25
N SER A 302 4.17 28.49 0.96
CA SER A 302 3.76 29.83 0.49
C SER A 302 4.91 30.84 0.49
N ARG A 303 5.81 30.82 1.50
CA ARG A 303 7.06 31.61 1.47
C ARG A 303 8.03 31.14 0.38
N LEU A 304 8.11 29.83 0.10
CA LEU A 304 8.88 29.29 -1.03
C LEU A 304 8.27 29.71 -2.38
N ALA A 305 6.94 29.72 -2.52
CA ALA A 305 6.27 30.20 -3.73
C ALA A 305 6.51 31.70 -3.95
N ALA A 306 6.49 32.51 -2.89
CA ALA A 306 6.80 33.94 -2.94
C ALA A 306 8.29 34.22 -3.23
N CYS A 307 9.21 33.41 -2.69
CA CYS A 307 10.64 33.52 -2.97
C CYS A 307 10.98 33.13 -4.42
N CYS A 308 10.31 32.11 -4.97
CA CYS A 308 10.44 31.72 -6.37
C CYS A 308 9.86 32.77 -7.33
N CYS A 309 8.76 33.45 -6.97
CA CYS A 309 8.23 34.55 -7.77
C CYS A 309 9.14 35.79 -7.75
N SER A 310 9.72 36.14 -6.59
CA SER A 310 10.70 37.25 -6.48
C SER A 310 12.00 36.96 -7.25
N ALA A 311 12.46 35.70 -7.24
CA ALA A 311 13.64 35.29 -8.01
C ALA A 311 13.38 35.28 -9.53
N ALA A 312 12.15 34.94 -9.97
CA ALA A 312 11.75 35.01 -11.37
C ALA A 312 11.64 36.47 -11.88
N SER A 313 11.15 37.40 -11.06
CA SER A 313 11.11 38.84 -11.39
C SER A 313 12.47 39.54 -11.34
N ALA A 314 13.43 39.03 -10.56
CA ALA A 314 14.80 39.53 -10.55
C ALA A 314 15.60 39.06 -11.79
N LEU A 315 15.24 37.93 -12.39
CA LEU A 315 15.83 37.41 -13.62
C LEU A 315 15.27 38.07 -14.90
N SER A 316 14.10 38.70 -14.84
CA SER A 316 13.54 39.45 -15.98
C SER A 316 14.00 40.91 -16.08
N ASN A 317 14.60 41.46 -15.02
CA ASN A 317 15.13 42.84 -14.98
C ASN A 317 16.65 42.94 -15.17
N CYS A 318 17.34 41.81 -15.41
CA CYS A 318 18.71 41.77 -15.88
C CYS A 318 18.72 41.36 -17.37
N SER A 319 18.43 42.32 -18.23
CA SER A 319 18.73 42.30 -19.67
C SER A 319 19.38 43.63 -20.02
#